data_AF-A0A1Q7Q0Z9-F1
#
_entry.id   AF-A0A1Q7Q0Z9-F1
#
_cell.length_a   1.000
_cell.length_b   1.000
_cell.length_c   1.000
_cell.angle_alpha   90.00
_cell.angle_beta   90.00
_cell.angle_gamma   90.00
#
_symmetry.space_group_name_H-M   'P 1'
#
loop_
_entity.id
_entity.type
_entity.pdbx_description
1 polymer ?
#
loop_
_entity_poly.entity_id
_entity_poly.type
_entity_poly.pdbx_seq_one_letter_code
_entity_poly.pdbx_strand_id
1 'polypeptide(L)'
;MTTERLGIGFVGSGFNARFHIQSLTSVREIDVRGVYSPNEKNAASSAALARELDVGDARPYKSIRDMVADPAINALWLCGPNHARISNIEEIVGAIKSGAGTLRGLACEKPLARNVAEAKKVVELVRSVGLNTGYLENQLFAPDIIRGRELIWARGASLTGRFGRGRCRAAEC
;
A
#
# COMPACT_ATOMS: atom_id res chain seq x y z
N MET A 1 11.43 -14.75 19.90
CA MET A 1 10.17 -14.10 19.51
C MET A 1 9.71 -14.78 18.25
N THR A 2 8.59 -15.49 18.28
CA THR A 2 7.96 -16.00 17.05
C THR A 2 7.65 -14.79 16.18
N THR A 3 8.33 -14.65 15.04
CA THR A 3 8.07 -13.54 14.12
C THR A 3 6.67 -13.76 13.55
N GLU A 4 5.67 -13.05 14.10
CA GLU A 4 4.35 -13.03 13.51
C GLU A 4 4.48 -12.47 12.09
N ARG A 5 4.24 -13.33 11.09
CA ARG A 5 4.16 -12.93 9.70
C ARG A 5 3.10 -11.84 9.56
N LEU A 6 3.38 -10.81 8.76
CA LEU A 6 2.45 -9.71 8.56
C LEU A 6 1.26 -10.18 7.73
N GLY A 7 0.08 -10.31 8.35
CA GLY A 7 -1.16 -10.58 7.64
C GLY A 7 -1.66 -9.33 6.91
N ILE A 8 -1.89 -9.43 5.60
CA ILE A 8 -2.33 -8.30 4.78
C ILE A 8 -3.65 -8.59 4.06
N GLY A 9 -4.42 -7.52 3.87
CA GLY A 9 -5.66 -7.53 3.09
C GLY A 9 -5.58 -6.62 1.88
N PHE A 10 -6.20 -7.03 0.77
CA PHE A 10 -6.37 -6.19 -0.42
C PHE A 10 -7.77 -5.59 -0.47
N VAL A 11 -7.86 -4.29 -0.67
CA VAL A 11 -9.10 -3.59 -1.04
C VAL A 11 -9.05 -3.34 -2.53
N GLY A 12 -9.74 -4.19 -3.29
CA GLY A 12 -9.69 -4.26 -4.74
C GLY A 12 -9.17 -5.60 -5.24
N SER A 13 -9.67 -6.03 -6.40
CA SER A 13 -9.38 -7.35 -7.01
C SER A 13 -8.94 -7.22 -8.48
N GLY A 14 -8.51 -6.02 -8.88
CA GLY A 14 -8.10 -5.72 -10.25
C GLY A 14 -6.65 -6.08 -10.54
N PHE A 15 -6.12 -5.53 -11.64
CA PHE A 15 -4.76 -5.78 -12.10
C PHE A 15 -3.70 -5.54 -11.01
N ASN A 16 -3.70 -4.36 -10.36
CA ASN A 16 -2.70 -4.03 -9.35
C ASN A 16 -2.72 -4.99 -8.15
N ALA A 17 -3.91 -5.37 -7.65
CA ALA A 17 -4.02 -6.31 -6.54
C ALA A 17 -3.41 -7.67 -6.91
N ARG A 18 -3.74 -8.18 -8.10
CA ARG A 18 -3.22 -9.46 -8.60
C ARG A 18 -1.71 -9.40 -8.87
N PHE A 19 -1.22 -8.29 -9.40
CA PHE A 19 0.21 -8.05 -9.62
C PHE A 19 1.00 -8.06 -8.31
N HIS A 20 0.48 -7.42 -7.26
CA HIS A 20 1.07 -7.49 -5.92
C HIS A 20 1.01 -8.91 -5.34
N ILE A 21 -0.12 -9.61 -5.47
CA ILE A 21 -0.21 -11.02 -5.01
C ILE A 21 0.85 -11.89 -5.69
N GLN A 22 1.11 -11.68 -6.98
CA GLN A 22 2.15 -12.41 -7.71
C GLN A 22 3.56 -12.05 -7.25
N SER A 23 3.84 -10.77 -7.00
CA SER A 23 5.18 -10.33 -6.57
C SER A 23 5.54 -10.82 -5.15
N LEU A 24 4.54 -11.10 -4.32
CA LEU A 24 4.73 -11.64 -2.97
C LEU A 24 5.39 -13.01 -2.91
N THR A 25 5.42 -13.76 -4.02
CA THR A 25 6.21 -15.01 -4.12
C THR A 25 7.70 -14.80 -3.82
N SER A 26 8.19 -13.56 -3.95
CA SER A 26 9.57 -13.17 -3.64
C SER A 26 9.75 -12.47 -2.29
N VAL A 27 8.68 -12.35 -1.49
CA VAL A 27 8.69 -11.63 -0.21
C VAL A 27 8.41 -12.59 0.95
N ARG A 28 9.26 -12.55 1.98
CA ARG A 28 9.12 -13.38 3.18
C ARG A 28 8.43 -12.61 4.31
N GLU A 29 7.97 -13.34 5.32
CA GLU A 29 7.33 -12.81 6.54
C GLU A 29 6.05 -11.98 6.30
N ILE A 30 5.32 -12.29 5.21
CA ILE A 30 4.06 -11.64 4.86
C ILE A 30 3.09 -12.68 4.29
N ASP A 31 1.82 -12.60 4.67
CA ASP A 31 0.78 -13.50 4.18
C ASP A 31 -0.43 -12.70 3.69
N VAL A 32 -0.93 -13.03 2.50
CA VAL A 32 -2.24 -12.57 2.04
C VAL A 32 -3.33 -13.31 2.81
N ARG A 33 -4.11 -12.57 3.60
CA ARG A 33 -5.18 -13.12 4.45
C ARG A 33 -6.56 -12.67 4.02
N GLY A 34 -6.68 -11.59 3.24
CA GLY A 34 -7.97 -11.08 2.81
C GLY A 34 -8.03 -10.35 1.50
N VAL A 35 -9.19 -10.44 0.85
CA VAL A 35 -9.52 -9.61 -0.32
C VAL A 35 -10.96 -9.12 -0.20
N TYR A 36 -11.15 -7.81 -0.35
CA TYR A 36 -12.45 -7.19 -0.55
C TYR A 36 -12.61 -6.70 -1.99
N SER A 37 -13.79 -6.91 -2.57
CA SER A 37 -14.21 -6.31 -3.84
C SER A 37 -15.73 -6.18 -3.87
N PRO A 38 -16.31 -5.13 -4.49
CA PRO A 38 -17.76 -5.05 -4.71
C PRO A 38 -18.31 -6.23 -5.54
N ASN A 39 -17.45 -6.91 -6.31
CA ASN A 39 -17.80 -8.14 -7.01
C ASN A 39 -17.24 -9.35 -6.26
N GLU A 40 -18.12 -10.13 -5.64
CA GLU A 40 -17.76 -11.29 -4.83
C GLU A 40 -16.97 -12.34 -5.61
N LYS A 41 -17.30 -12.57 -6.90
CA LYS A 41 -16.56 -13.51 -7.75
C LYS A 41 -15.12 -13.06 -7.97
N ASN A 42 -14.90 -11.75 -8.13
CA ASN A 42 -13.55 -11.21 -8.30
C ASN A 42 -12.75 -11.25 -6.99
N ALA A 43 -13.38 -10.99 -5.85
CA ALA A 43 -12.75 -11.17 -4.53
C ALA A 43 -12.32 -12.62 -4.33
N ALA A 44 -13.23 -13.57 -4.58
CA ALA A 44 -12.97 -15.00 -4.46
C ALA A 44 -11.84 -15.46 -5.40
N SER A 45 -11.84 -15.01 -6.66
CA SER A 45 -10.77 -15.34 -7.62
C SER A 45 -9.39 -14.79 -7.20
N SER A 46 -9.33 -13.59 -6.62
CA SER A 46 -8.05 -13.01 -6.16
C SER A 46 -7.57 -13.68 -4.88
N ALA A 47 -8.49 -14.05 -3.98
CA ALA A 47 -8.15 -14.87 -2.82
C ALA A 47 -7.69 -16.27 -3.21
N ALA A 48 -8.26 -16.87 -4.27
CA ALA A 48 -7.79 -18.16 -4.81
C ALA A 48 -6.37 -18.04 -5.36
N LEU A 49 -6.06 -16.99 -6.12
CA LEU A 49 -4.71 -16.75 -6.63
C LEU A 49 -3.66 -16.71 -5.51
N ALA A 50 -3.95 -16.08 -4.36
CA ALA A 50 -3.03 -16.03 -3.24
C ALA A 50 -2.74 -17.44 -2.66
N ARG A 51 -3.75 -18.30 -2.58
CA ARG A 51 -3.60 -19.69 -2.13
C ARG A 51 -2.86 -20.54 -3.17
N GLU A 52 -3.17 -20.38 -4.45
CA GLU A 52 -2.51 -21.08 -5.56
C GLU A 52 -1.00 -20.78 -5.63
N LEU A 53 -0.60 -19.55 -5.30
CA LEU A 53 0.80 -19.13 -5.28
C LEU A 53 1.52 -19.38 -3.94
N ASP A 54 0.83 -19.97 -2.96
CA ASP A 54 1.35 -20.22 -1.61
C ASP A 54 1.87 -18.94 -0.92
N VAL A 55 1.20 -17.81 -1.14
CA VAL A 55 1.53 -16.51 -0.51
C VAL A 55 0.58 -16.13 0.63
N GLY A 56 -0.26 -17.07 1.06
CA GLY A 56 -1.15 -16.93 2.22
C GLY A 56 -2.53 -17.54 2.04
N ASP A 57 -3.17 -17.88 3.15
CA ASP A 57 -4.53 -18.42 3.20
C ASP A 57 -5.58 -17.30 3.13
N ALA A 58 -5.68 -16.67 1.96
CA ALA A 58 -6.57 -15.53 1.76
C ALA A 58 -8.05 -15.96 1.69
N ARG A 59 -8.96 -15.13 2.17
CA ARG A 59 -10.43 -15.30 1.98
C ARG A 59 -11.10 -14.03 1.45
N PRO A 60 -12.22 -14.14 0.72
CA PRO A 60 -13.01 -12.98 0.35
C PRO A 60 -13.78 -12.40 1.56
N TYR A 61 -13.88 -11.08 1.64
CA TYR A 61 -14.65 -10.36 2.66
C TYR A 61 -15.83 -9.62 2.04
N LYS A 62 -16.95 -9.54 2.78
CA LYS A 62 -18.18 -8.86 2.34
C LYS A 62 -18.11 -7.35 2.49
N SER A 63 -17.33 -6.85 3.44
CA SER A 63 -17.08 -5.43 3.66
C SER A 63 -15.62 -5.18 4.05
N ILE A 64 -15.16 -3.93 3.92
CA ILE A 64 -13.83 -3.56 4.39
C ILE A 64 -13.84 -3.57 5.93
N ARG A 65 -14.95 -3.19 6.57
CA ARG A 65 -15.14 -3.28 8.02
C ARG A 65 -14.90 -4.69 8.55
N ASP A 66 -15.47 -5.73 7.92
CA ASP A 66 -15.26 -7.13 8.32
C ASP A 66 -13.79 -7.54 8.22
N MET A 67 -13.08 -7.02 7.20
CA MET A 67 -11.65 -7.28 7.02
C MET A 67 -10.80 -6.53 8.06
N VAL A 68 -11.18 -5.32 8.46
CA VAL A 68 -10.52 -4.58 9.56
C VAL A 68 -10.75 -5.25 10.92
N ALA A 69 -11.89 -5.89 11.10
CA ALA A 69 -12.24 -6.59 12.35
C ALA A 69 -11.54 -7.94 12.54
N ASP A 70 -10.95 -8.49 11.48
CA ASP A 70 -10.24 -9.77 11.57
C ASP A 70 -8.84 -9.58 12.20
N PRO A 71 -8.53 -10.21 13.34
CA PRO A 71 -7.22 -10.10 13.98
C PRO A 71 -6.06 -10.68 13.14
N ALA A 72 -6.35 -11.51 12.14
CA ALA A 72 -5.36 -12.00 11.18
C ALA A 72 -4.97 -10.95 10.12
N ILE A 73 -5.68 -9.81 10.05
CA ILE A 73 -5.37 -8.71 9.15
C ILE A 73 -4.64 -7.61 9.92
N ASN A 74 -3.37 -7.40 9.61
CA ASN A 74 -2.54 -6.38 10.24
C ASN A 74 -2.41 -5.12 9.39
N ALA A 75 -2.46 -5.21 8.07
CA ALA A 75 -2.37 -4.05 7.19
C ALA A 75 -3.20 -4.21 5.93
N LEU A 76 -3.56 -3.09 5.30
CA LEU A 76 -4.36 -3.09 4.07
C LEU A 76 -3.62 -2.44 2.91
N TRP A 77 -3.85 -2.96 1.71
CA TRP A 77 -3.42 -2.39 0.44
C TRP A 77 -4.62 -1.96 -0.39
N LEU A 78 -4.74 -0.64 -0.61
CA LEU A 78 -5.78 -0.05 -1.43
C LEU A 78 -5.38 -0.11 -2.90
N CYS A 79 -5.93 -1.09 -3.62
CA CYS A 79 -5.72 -1.32 -5.03
C CYS A 79 -7.00 -1.14 -5.87
N GLY A 80 -8.06 -0.61 -5.26
CA GLY A 80 -9.34 -0.30 -5.90
C GLY A 80 -9.31 0.95 -6.78
N PRO A 81 -10.39 1.22 -7.52
CA PRO A 81 -10.46 2.34 -8.46
C PRO A 81 -10.40 3.70 -7.74
N ASN A 82 -9.80 4.69 -8.39
CA ASN A 82 -9.53 6.02 -7.81
C ASN A 82 -10.77 6.71 -7.24
N HIS A 83 -11.95 6.55 -7.87
CA HIS A 83 -13.19 7.19 -7.43
C HIS A 83 -13.74 6.63 -6.11
N ALA A 84 -13.41 5.38 -5.76
CA ALA A 84 -13.89 4.72 -4.54
C ALA A 84 -12.93 4.90 -3.34
N ARG A 85 -11.83 5.64 -3.53
CA ARG A 85 -10.75 5.66 -2.53
C ARG A 85 -11.14 6.33 -1.24
N ILE A 86 -11.79 7.49 -1.33
CA ILE A 86 -12.24 8.23 -0.15
C ILE A 86 -13.22 7.38 0.65
N SER A 87 -14.24 6.82 0.01
CA SER A 87 -15.23 5.96 0.68
C SER A 87 -14.59 4.75 1.34
N ASN A 88 -13.63 4.09 0.68
CA ASN A 88 -12.91 2.95 1.26
C ASN A 88 -12.09 3.35 2.49
N ILE A 89 -11.42 4.51 2.47
CA ILE A 89 -10.64 5.01 3.60
C ILE A 89 -11.56 5.44 4.74
N GLU A 90 -12.69 6.07 4.44
CA GLU A 90 -13.71 6.43 5.44
C GLU A 90 -14.26 5.19 6.14
N GLU A 91 -14.50 4.10 5.41
CA GLU A 91 -14.92 2.81 6.00
C GLU A 91 -13.84 2.24 6.93
N ILE A 92 -12.57 2.25 6.51
CA ILE A 92 -11.43 1.79 7.33
C ILE A 92 -11.32 2.62 8.61
N VAL A 93 -11.30 3.95 8.46
CA VAL A 93 -11.20 4.88 9.59
C VAL A 93 -12.39 4.74 10.52
N GLY A 94 -13.61 4.59 9.98
CA GLY A 94 -14.83 4.35 10.75
C GLY A 94 -14.78 3.05 11.53
N ALA A 95 -14.29 1.96 10.91
CA ALA A 95 -14.09 0.69 11.59
C ALA A 95 -13.14 0.82 12.78
N ILE A 96 -11.97 1.46 12.59
CA ILE A 96 -10.98 1.68 13.66
C ILE A 96 -11.53 2.59 14.76
N LYS A 97 -12.13 3.73 14.43
CA LYS A 97 -12.71 4.66 15.42
C LYS A 97 -13.84 4.05 16.22
N SER A 98 -14.61 3.14 15.62
CA SER A 98 -15.67 2.39 16.33
C SER A 98 -15.15 1.25 17.20
N GLY A 99 -13.84 0.96 17.17
CA GLY A 99 -13.24 -0.16 17.90
C GLY A 99 -13.52 -1.53 17.27
N ALA A 100 -13.96 -1.58 16.00
CA ALA A 100 -14.24 -2.85 15.32
C ALA A 100 -12.98 -3.70 15.12
N GLY A 101 -11.82 -3.07 15.02
CA GLY A 101 -10.53 -3.71 14.87
C GLY A 101 -9.41 -2.67 14.83
N THR A 102 -8.18 -3.15 14.63
CA THR A 102 -6.98 -2.31 14.55
C THR A 102 -6.14 -2.71 13.35
N LEU A 103 -5.42 -1.76 12.77
CA LEU A 103 -4.45 -2.02 11.72
C LEU A 103 -3.11 -1.38 12.10
N ARG A 104 -2.01 -2.03 11.74
CA ARG A 104 -0.64 -1.51 11.84
C ARG A 104 -0.31 -0.53 10.72
N GLY A 105 -0.96 -0.65 9.55
CA GLY A 105 -0.72 0.27 8.44
C GLY A 105 -1.65 0.12 7.22
N LEU A 106 -1.54 1.09 6.32
CA LEU A 106 -2.31 1.20 5.08
C LEU A 106 -1.39 1.64 3.94
N ALA A 107 -1.25 0.85 2.88
CA ALA A 107 -0.60 1.30 1.66
C ALA A 107 -1.62 1.60 0.56
N CYS A 108 -1.31 2.59 -0.27
CA CYS A 108 -2.19 3.04 -1.34
C CYS A 108 -1.50 2.95 -2.70
N GLU A 109 -2.19 2.35 -3.66
CA GLU A 109 -1.80 2.40 -5.05
C GLU A 109 -1.76 3.83 -5.60
N LYS A 110 -0.88 4.01 -6.58
CA LYS A 110 -0.80 5.24 -7.35
C LYS A 110 -1.98 5.33 -8.34
N PRO A 111 -2.43 6.56 -8.69
CA PRO A 111 -2.15 7.83 -8.02
C PRO A 111 -2.85 7.91 -6.65
N LEU A 112 -2.32 8.70 -5.70
CA LEU A 112 -2.89 8.81 -4.34
C LEU A 112 -4.38 9.20 -4.35
N ALA A 113 -4.79 10.11 -5.23
CA ALA A 113 -6.19 10.52 -5.41
C ALA A 113 -6.41 11.11 -6.81
N ARG A 114 -7.64 11.51 -7.16
CA ARG A 114 -7.94 12.09 -8.47
C ARG A 114 -7.48 13.55 -8.60
N ASN A 115 -7.36 14.24 -7.47
CA ASN A 115 -6.94 15.63 -7.38
C ASN A 115 -6.29 15.93 -6.02
N VAL A 116 -5.73 17.13 -5.88
CA VAL A 116 -5.02 17.57 -4.66
C VAL A 116 -5.94 17.69 -3.45
N ALA A 117 -7.19 18.13 -3.62
CA ALA A 117 -8.13 18.26 -2.51
C ALA A 117 -8.45 16.88 -1.89
N GLU A 118 -8.71 15.89 -2.73
CA GLU A 118 -8.91 14.50 -2.31
C GLU A 118 -7.65 13.91 -1.66
N ALA A 119 -6.47 14.18 -2.23
CA ALA A 119 -5.21 13.71 -1.64
C ALA A 119 -5.00 14.27 -0.22
N LYS A 120 -5.29 15.57 -0.01
CA LYS A 120 -5.26 16.18 1.33
C LYS A 120 -6.25 15.51 2.28
N LYS A 121 -7.47 15.20 1.79
CA LYS A 121 -8.48 14.51 2.60
C LYS A 121 -8.04 13.10 2.99
N VAL A 122 -7.43 12.35 2.07
CA VAL A 122 -6.85 11.03 2.35
C VAL A 122 -5.83 11.11 3.49
N VAL A 123 -4.91 12.07 3.43
CA VAL A 123 -3.88 12.27 4.47
C VAL A 123 -4.52 12.63 5.82
N GLU A 124 -5.51 13.51 5.82
CA GLU A 124 -6.26 13.90 7.03
C GLU A 124 -6.94 12.68 7.69
N LEU A 125 -7.66 11.88 6.90
CA LEU A 125 -8.41 10.72 7.38
C LEU A 125 -7.48 9.69 8.03
N VAL A 126 -6.40 9.32 7.35
CA VAL A 126 -5.48 8.27 7.83
C VAL A 126 -4.68 8.75 9.06
N ARG A 127 -4.29 10.03 9.12
CA ARG A 127 -3.67 10.61 10.31
C ARG A 127 -4.60 10.63 11.52
N SER A 128 -5.91 10.78 11.31
CA SER A 128 -6.88 10.83 12.41
C SER A 128 -7.00 9.53 13.23
N VAL A 129 -6.42 8.43 12.72
CA VAL A 129 -6.36 7.12 13.40
C VAL A 129 -4.92 6.63 13.61
N GLY A 130 -3.91 7.47 13.34
CA GLY A 130 -2.51 7.14 13.63
C GLY A 130 -1.92 5.97 12.84
N LEU A 131 -2.46 5.65 11.65
CA LEU A 131 -1.96 4.55 10.83
C LEU A 131 -0.63 4.90 10.14
N ASN A 132 0.29 3.93 10.11
CA ASN A 132 1.44 3.99 9.23
C ASN A 132 0.98 3.93 7.76
N THR A 133 1.64 4.71 6.90
CA THR A 133 1.26 4.80 5.47
C THR A 133 2.36 4.33 4.54
N GLY A 134 1.96 3.73 3.43
CA GLY A 134 2.84 3.41 2.30
C GLY A 134 2.27 3.95 0.99
N TYR A 135 3.13 4.47 0.11
CA TYR A 135 2.75 4.84 -1.25
C TYR A 135 3.37 3.82 -2.22
N LEU A 136 2.54 3.11 -2.95
CA LEU A 136 2.97 2.03 -3.84
C LEU A 136 3.42 2.62 -5.19
N GLU A 137 4.58 3.28 -5.17
CA GLU A 137 5.23 3.82 -6.36
C GLU A 137 6.39 2.91 -6.78
N ASN A 138 6.15 2.07 -7.76
CA ASN A 138 7.13 1.09 -8.22
C ASN A 138 8.22 1.72 -9.10
N GLN A 139 7.95 2.83 -9.79
CA GLN A 139 8.93 3.42 -10.72
C GLN A 139 10.17 3.96 -10.01
N LEU A 140 10.04 4.38 -8.75
CA LEU A 140 11.18 4.82 -7.94
C LEU A 140 12.24 3.72 -7.74
N PHE A 141 11.86 2.45 -7.93
CA PHE A 141 12.72 1.29 -7.76
C PHE A 141 13.15 0.65 -9.09
N ALA A 142 12.76 1.23 -10.24
CA ALA A 142 13.18 0.72 -11.53
C ALA A 142 14.71 0.87 -11.69
N PRO A 143 15.44 -0.16 -12.19
CA PRO A 143 16.90 -0.11 -12.31
C PRO A 143 17.42 1.12 -13.04
N ASP A 144 16.76 1.52 -14.13
CA ASP A 144 17.17 2.69 -14.92
C ASP A 144 16.98 4.01 -14.17
N ILE A 145 15.95 4.11 -13.32
CA ILE A 145 15.69 5.29 -12.47
C ILE A 145 16.72 5.36 -11.34
N ILE A 146 17.00 4.23 -10.68
CA ILE A 146 18.04 4.15 -9.65
C ILE A 146 19.39 4.52 -10.26
N ARG A 147 19.74 3.93 -11.39
CA ARG A 147 21.00 4.20 -12.08
C ARG A 147 21.12 5.65 -12.54
N GLY A 148 20.03 6.20 -13.08
CA GLY A 148 19.95 7.62 -13.43
C GLY A 148 20.22 8.51 -12.23
N ARG A 149 19.57 8.23 -11.09
CA ARG A 149 19.80 8.96 -9.83
C ARG A 149 21.26 8.89 -9.40
N GLU A 150 21.85 7.70 -9.38
CA GLU A 150 23.26 7.52 -9.00
C GLU A 150 24.21 8.37 -9.86
N LEU A 151 24.03 8.34 -11.18
CA LEU A 151 24.88 9.08 -12.11
C LEU A 151 24.70 10.60 -11.95
N ILE A 152 23.46 11.07 -11.80
CA ILE A 152 23.16 12.48 -11.56
C ILE A 152 23.80 12.95 -10.25
N TRP A 153 23.74 12.15 -9.18
CA TRP A 153 24.34 12.52 -7.89
C TRP A 153 25.87 12.45 -7.93
N ALA A 154 26.45 11.43 -8.55
CA ALA A 154 27.89 11.25 -8.61
C ALA A 154 28.60 12.27 -9.51
N ARG A 155 27.93 12.74 -10.58
CA ARG A 155 28.56 13.59 -11.62
C ARG A 155 27.86 14.92 -11.80
N GLY A 156 26.53 14.94 -11.79
CA GLY A 156 25.73 16.14 -12.00
C GLY A 156 25.76 17.09 -10.81
N ALA A 157 25.65 16.58 -9.58
CA ALA A 157 25.60 17.40 -8.37
C ALA A 157 26.88 18.23 -8.15
N SER A 158 28.05 17.72 -8.57
CA SER A 158 29.30 18.50 -8.53
C SER A 158 29.36 19.62 -9.58
N LEU A 159 28.58 19.51 -10.66
CA LEU A 159 28.58 20.46 -11.78
C LEU A 159 27.51 21.56 -11.63
N THR A 160 26.51 21.37 -10.77
CA THR A 160 25.38 22.31 -10.62
C THR A 160 25.67 23.53 -9.73
N GLY A 161 26.91 23.70 -9.25
CA GLY A 161 27.31 24.85 -8.45
C GLY A 161 26.51 25.00 -7.15
N ARG A 162 26.58 26.19 -6.54
CA ARG A 162 25.87 26.49 -5.28
C ARG A 162 24.47 27.05 -5.59
N PHE A 163 23.42 26.25 -5.42
CA PHE A 163 22.03 26.75 -5.41
C PHE A 163 21.74 27.43 -4.05
N GLY A 164 21.88 28.75 -3.97
CA GLY A 164 21.57 29.53 -2.76
C GLY A 164 22.56 29.35 -1.59
N ARG A 165 22.09 29.42 -0.33
CA ARG A 165 22.94 29.32 0.88
C ARG A 165 23.37 27.89 1.24
N GLY A 166 22.76 26.86 0.67
CA GLY A 166 23.14 25.45 0.89
C GLY A 166 24.20 24.97 -0.10
N ARG A 167 25.16 24.15 0.35
CA ARG A 167 26.00 23.36 -0.56
C ARG A 167 25.23 22.09 -0.90
N CYS A 168 25.05 21.77 -2.19
CA CYS A 168 24.81 20.39 -2.60
C CYS A 168 26.13 19.63 -2.39
N ARG A 169 26.30 19.02 -1.21
CA ARG A 169 27.38 18.06 -0.98
C ARG A 169 26.81 16.68 -1.25
N ALA A 170 27.35 15.99 -2.25
CA ALA A 170 26.96 14.64 -2.65
C ALA A 170 27.21 13.54 -1.60
N ALA A 171 27.54 13.88 -0.34
CA ALA A 171 28.07 12.95 0.66
C ALA A 171 27.24 12.84 1.96
N GLU A 172 26.14 13.58 2.12
CA GLU A 172 25.42 13.65 3.42
C GLU A 172 23.88 13.51 3.33
N CYS A 173 23.33 12.88 2.29
CA CYS A 173 21.91 12.49 2.24
C CYS A 173 21.73 11.07 1.71
#